data_AF-A0A3D2BVV6-F1
#
_entry.id   AF-A0A3D2BVV6-F1
#
_cell.length_a   1.000
_cell.length_b   1.000
_cell.length_c   1.000
_cell.angle_alpha   90.00
_cell.angle_beta   90.00
_cell.angle_gamma   90.00
#
_symmetry.space_group_name_H-M   'P 1'
#
loop_
_entity.id
_entity.type
_entity.pdbx_description
1 polymer ?
#
loop_
_entity_poly.entity_id
_entity_poly.type
_entity_poly.pdbx_seq_one_letter_code
_entity_poly.pdbx_strand_id
1 'polypeptide(L)'
;HKPIVLMGGGTTKVGDPSGKDEARQLITEETIAANKAGIKGVFEKFLAFGDGPTDAVMVDNADWLDELSYIPFLREYGRHFSVNRMLGFESVKLRLEREQPLSFLEFNYMILQAYDFMELNRRRGCILQMGGSDQWGN
;
A
#
# COMPACT_ATOMS: atom_id res chain seq x y z
N HIS A 1 8.08 3.78 20.67
CA HIS A 1 8.13 3.82 19.19
C HIS A 1 7.07 4.80 18.68
N LYS A 2 7.23 5.38 17.49
CA LYS A 2 6.30 6.37 16.91
C LYS A 2 5.43 5.70 15.84
N PRO A 3 4.12 5.47 16.07
CA PRO A 3 3.25 4.82 15.10
C PRO A 3 3.05 5.70 13.87
N ILE A 4 3.10 5.10 12.69
CA ILE A 4 2.77 5.75 11.42
C ILE A 4 1.56 5.03 10.84
N VAL A 5 0.43 5.73 10.77
CA VAL A 5 -0.78 5.23 10.10
C VAL A 5 -0.72 5.68 8.64
N LEU A 6 -0.42 4.74 7.75
CA LEU A 6 -0.40 4.98 6.31
C LEU A 6 -1.79 4.84 5.71
N MET A 7 -2.30 5.92 5.15
CA MET A 7 -3.52 5.94 4.36
C MET A 7 -3.17 5.63 2.90
N GLY A 8 -3.89 4.68 2.31
CA GLY A 8 -3.65 4.23 0.94
C GLY A 8 -4.34 5.10 -0.11
N GLY A 9 -4.25 6.43 -0.07
CA GLY A 9 -4.96 7.30 -1.02
C GLY A 9 -4.54 7.07 -2.47
N GLY A 10 -3.24 6.88 -2.74
CA GLY A 10 -2.70 6.55 -4.05
C GLY A 10 -2.97 5.09 -4.43
N THR A 11 -2.70 4.14 -3.54
CA THR A 11 -2.92 2.71 -3.80
C THR A 11 -4.40 2.35 -4.00
N THR A 12 -5.33 3.09 -3.39
CA THR A 12 -6.78 2.91 -3.59
C THR A 12 -7.21 3.26 -5.02
N LYS A 13 -6.49 4.15 -5.72
CA LYS A 13 -6.73 4.45 -7.14
C LYS A 13 -6.32 3.29 -8.06
N VAL A 14 -5.44 2.40 -7.59
CA VAL A 14 -4.93 1.23 -8.33
C VAL A 14 -5.72 -0.04 -7.99
N GLY A 15 -6.04 -0.25 -6.70
CA GLY A 15 -6.82 -1.38 -6.18
C GLY A 15 -5.96 -2.52 -5.60
N ASP A 16 -6.21 -2.90 -4.34
CA ASP A 16 -5.55 -4.00 -3.63
C ASP A 16 -6.18 -5.38 -3.95
N PRO A 17 -5.43 -6.33 -4.56
CA PRO A 17 -5.87 -7.71 -4.80
C PRO A 17 -5.89 -8.63 -3.58
N SER A 18 -5.22 -8.27 -2.48
CA SER A 18 -4.99 -9.20 -1.37
C SER A 18 -6.32 -9.64 -0.74
N GLY A 19 -6.58 -10.95 -0.81
CA GLY A 19 -7.70 -11.61 -0.13
C GLY A 19 -9.10 -11.39 -0.74
N LYS A 20 -9.22 -10.95 -2.00
CA LYS A 20 -10.52 -10.76 -2.67
C LYS A 20 -10.60 -11.46 -4.03
N ASP A 21 -11.74 -12.09 -4.30
CA ASP A 21 -12.00 -12.86 -5.53
C ASP A 21 -12.50 -11.99 -6.71
N GLU A 22 -13.00 -10.78 -6.44
CA GLU A 22 -13.55 -9.86 -7.46
C GLU A 22 -12.70 -8.61 -7.64
N ALA A 23 -12.57 -8.15 -8.90
CA ALA A 23 -11.94 -6.87 -9.23
C ALA A 23 -12.70 -5.70 -8.57
N ARG A 24 -12.00 -4.84 -7.84
CA ARG A 24 -12.62 -3.70 -7.14
C ARG A 24 -13.18 -2.66 -8.11
N GLN A 25 -14.29 -2.04 -7.73
CA GLN A 25 -14.77 -0.82 -8.37
C GLN A 25 -13.86 0.37 -8.03
N LEU A 26 -13.53 1.18 -9.04
CA LEU A 26 -12.84 2.46 -8.85
C LEU A 26 -13.78 3.41 -8.11
N ILE A 27 -13.32 3.97 -7.00
CA ILE A 27 -14.10 4.92 -6.18
C ILE A 27 -13.69 6.36 -6.46
N THR A 28 -14.63 7.31 -6.32
CA THR A 28 -14.38 8.73 -6.57
C THR A 28 -13.46 9.34 -5.51
N GLU A 29 -12.76 10.43 -5.84
CA GLU A 29 -11.91 11.14 -4.88
C GLU A 29 -12.68 11.61 -3.64
N GLU A 30 -13.94 12.04 -3.81
CA GLU A 30 -14.79 12.41 -2.66
C GLU A 30 -15.04 11.21 -1.75
N THR A 31 -15.29 10.03 -2.32
CA THR A 31 -15.47 8.79 -1.57
C THR A 31 -14.18 8.40 -0.84
N ILE A 32 -13.03 8.52 -1.50
CA ILE A 32 -11.73 8.26 -0.87
C ILE A 32 -11.51 9.22 0.31
N ALA A 33 -11.80 10.52 0.15
CA ALA A 33 -11.66 11.51 1.22
C ALA A 33 -12.58 11.22 2.41
N ALA A 34 -13.86 10.89 2.16
CA ALA A 34 -14.81 10.52 3.20
C ALA A 34 -14.35 9.26 3.98
N ASN A 35 -13.87 8.24 3.27
CA ASN A 35 -13.33 7.03 3.88
C ASN A 35 -12.10 7.32 4.74
N LYS A 36 -11.18 8.17 4.27
CA LYS A 36 -10.00 8.58 5.04
C LYS A 36 -10.39 9.25 6.36
N ALA A 37 -11.36 10.18 6.33
CA ALA A 37 -11.85 10.85 7.52
C ALA A 37 -12.49 9.86 8.51
N GLY A 38 -13.30 8.92 8.02
CA GLY A 38 -13.89 7.86 8.84
C GLY A 38 -12.85 6.96 9.52
N ILE A 39 -11.84 6.52 8.76
CA ILE A 39 -10.75 5.68 9.28
C ILE A 39 -9.94 6.43 10.35
N LYS A 40 -9.64 7.71 10.13
CA LYS A 40 -8.97 8.55 11.13
C LYS A 40 -9.72 8.56 12.46
N GLY A 41 -11.05 8.77 12.43
CA GLY A 41 -11.88 8.78 13.63
C GLY A 41 -11.93 7.43 14.37
N VAL A 42 -11.66 6.32 13.68
CA VAL A 42 -11.49 5.00 14.33
C VAL A 42 -10.14 4.93 15.03
N PHE A 43 -9.05 5.31 14.35
CA PHE A 43 -7.71 5.27 14.93
C PHE A 43 -7.53 6.22 16.12
N GLU A 44 -8.21 7.37 16.13
CA GLU A 44 -8.19 8.32 17.26
C GLU A 44 -8.67 7.71 18.59
N LYS A 45 -9.40 6.59 18.54
CA LYS A 45 -9.81 5.84 19.75
C LYS A 45 -8.69 5.00 20.34
N PHE A 46 -7.67 4.67 19.55
CA PHE A 46 -6.59 3.75 19.92
C PHE A 46 -5.21 4.44 19.97
N LEU A 47 -5.05 5.56 19.28
CA LEU A 47 -3.79 6.28 19.12
C LEU A 47 -3.96 7.75 19.48
N ALA A 48 -3.01 8.29 20.23
CA ALA A 48 -2.87 9.73 20.42
C ALA A 48 -2.10 10.32 19.24
N PHE A 49 -2.74 11.21 18.47
CA PHE A 49 -2.11 11.92 17.35
C PHE A 49 -1.54 13.27 17.83
N GLY A 50 -0.36 13.64 17.32
CA GLY A 50 0.32 14.86 17.73
C GLY A 50 1.80 14.90 17.34
N ASP A 51 2.49 15.93 17.84
CA ASP A 51 3.91 16.17 17.56
C ASP A 51 4.84 15.59 18.63
N GLY A 52 4.28 14.92 19.65
CA GLY A 52 5.06 14.27 20.68
C GLY A 52 5.99 13.16 20.12
N PRO A 53 7.04 12.78 20.88
CA PRO A 53 8.00 11.76 20.45
C PRO A 53 7.38 10.40 20.13
N THR A 54 6.26 10.07 20.77
CA THR A 54 5.53 8.79 20.63
C THR A 54 4.17 8.95 19.98
N ASP A 55 3.73 10.18 19.71
CA ASP A 55 2.41 10.44 19.16
C ASP A 55 2.33 9.93 17.72
N ALA A 56 1.21 9.32 17.39
CA ALA A 56 0.97 8.77 16.07
C ALA A 56 0.90 9.89 15.03
N VAL A 57 1.36 9.57 13.82
CA VAL A 57 1.22 10.43 12.66
C VAL A 57 0.41 9.69 11.61
N MET A 58 -0.53 10.40 10.99
CA MET A 58 -1.25 9.91 9.82
C MET A 58 -0.62 10.51 8.57
N VAL A 59 -0.31 9.67 7.60
CA VAL A 59 0.29 10.07 6.31
C VAL A 59 -0.47 9.41 5.18
N ASP A 60 -0.40 9.95 3.97
CA ASP A 60 -1.10 9.41 2.80
C ASP A 60 -0.08 9.09 1.70
N ASN A 61 -0.11 7.87 1.16
CA ASN A 61 0.80 7.52 0.05
C ASN A 61 0.47 8.25 -1.26
N ALA A 62 -0.69 8.90 -1.36
CA ALA A 62 -0.96 9.84 -2.45
C ALA A 62 0.14 10.93 -2.55
N ASP A 63 0.73 11.33 -1.42
CA ASP A 63 1.78 12.36 -1.35
C ASP A 63 3.03 12.05 -2.19
N TRP A 64 3.27 10.78 -2.53
CA TRP A 64 4.39 10.39 -3.39
C TRP A 64 3.98 9.53 -4.59
N LEU A 65 2.86 8.82 -4.52
CA LEU A 65 2.38 8.00 -5.63
C LEU A 65 1.71 8.83 -6.73
N ASP A 66 1.05 9.94 -6.41
CA ASP A 66 0.40 10.78 -7.43
C ASP A 66 1.41 11.52 -8.33
N GLU A 67 2.63 11.74 -7.83
CA GLU A 67 3.73 12.36 -8.59
C GLU A 67 4.60 11.33 -9.32
N LEU A 68 4.31 10.03 -9.16
CA LEU A 68 5.17 8.97 -9.64
C LEU A 68 5.10 8.82 -11.17
N SER A 69 6.20 9.14 -11.83
CA SER A 69 6.32 8.99 -13.27
C SER A 69 6.70 7.56 -13.66
N TYR A 70 5.92 6.94 -14.56
CA TYR A 70 6.05 5.51 -14.90
C TYR A 70 7.45 5.12 -15.43
N ILE A 71 7.99 5.86 -16.40
CA ILE A 71 9.30 5.53 -16.99
C ILE A 71 10.46 5.71 -15.97
N PRO A 72 10.56 6.82 -15.22
CA PRO A 72 11.50 6.95 -14.11
C PRO A 72 11.37 5.81 -13.09
N PHE A 73 10.13 5.49 -12.69
CA PHE A 73 9.87 4.43 -11.72
C PHE A 73 10.39 3.07 -12.18
N LEU A 74 10.11 2.67 -13.43
CA LEU A 74 10.61 1.42 -13.98
C LEU A 74 12.14 1.37 -14.04
N ARG A 75 12.79 2.47 -14.41
CA ARG A 75 14.25 2.55 -14.51
C ARG A 75 14.94 2.43 -13.17
N GLU A 76 14.40 3.11 -12.16
CA GLU A 76 15.02 3.20 -10.85
C GLU A 76 14.66 1.98 -9.98
N TYR A 77 13.37 1.64 -9.93
CA TYR A 77 12.85 0.64 -9.00
C TYR A 77 12.54 -0.69 -9.68
N GLY A 78 12.00 -0.68 -10.92
CA GLY A 78 11.57 -1.89 -11.62
C GLY A 78 12.66 -2.97 -11.74
N ARG A 79 13.92 -2.58 -11.88
CA ARG A 79 15.08 -3.49 -11.93
C ARG A 79 15.32 -4.30 -10.65
N HIS A 80 14.74 -3.89 -9.53
CA HIS A 80 14.87 -4.57 -8.25
C HIS A 80 13.83 -5.70 -8.06
N PHE A 81 12.86 -5.80 -8.97
CA PHE A 81 11.78 -6.78 -8.93
C PHE A 81 11.98 -7.84 -10.02
N SER A 82 11.86 -9.11 -9.62
CA SER A 82 11.85 -10.24 -10.55
C SER A 82 10.43 -10.78 -10.65
N VAL A 83 9.88 -10.82 -11.87
CA VAL A 83 8.53 -11.35 -12.12
C VAL A 83 8.43 -12.79 -11.61
N ASN A 84 9.42 -13.63 -11.87
CA ASN A 84 9.43 -15.02 -11.41
C ASN A 84 9.35 -15.13 -9.88
N ARG A 85 10.04 -14.23 -9.16
CA ARG A 85 9.96 -14.18 -7.69
C ARG A 85 8.58 -13.74 -7.23
N MET A 86 8.01 -12.73 -7.87
CA MET A 86 6.69 -12.21 -7.52
C MET A 86 5.59 -13.27 -7.73
N LEU A 87 5.66 -14.04 -8.82
CA LEU A 87 4.74 -15.16 -9.07
C LEU A 87 4.88 -16.30 -8.06
N GLY A 88 6.03 -16.39 -7.38
CA GLY A 88 6.31 -17.38 -6.34
C GLY A 88 5.70 -17.05 -4.98
N PHE A 89 5.19 -15.84 -4.76
CA PHE A 89 4.51 -15.51 -3.50
C PHE A 89 3.20 -16.28 -3.38
N GLU A 90 2.93 -16.80 -2.18
CA GLU A 90 1.79 -17.69 -1.93
C GLU A 90 0.45 -17.05 -2.30
N SER A 91 0.28 -15.74 -2.03
CA SER A 91 -0.90 -14.95 -2.39
C SER A 91 -1.16 -14.93 -3.91
N VAL A 92 -0.10 -14.81 -4.71
CA VAL A 92 -0.17 -14.78 -6.19
C VAL A 92 -0.34 -16.20 -6.74
N LYS A 93 0.46 -17.14 -6.23
CA LYS A 93 0.46 -18.54 -6.66
C LYS A 93 -0.92 -19.17 -6.52
N LEU A 94 -1.59 -18.99 -5.38
CA LEU A 94 -2.93 -19.53 -5.13
C LEU A 94 -3.97 -18.99 -6.12
N ARG A 95 -3.88 -17.74 -6.56
CA ARG A 95 -4.81 -17.17 -7.56
C ARG A 95 -4.59 -17.78 -8.93
N LEU A 96 -3.33 -17.95 -9.33
CA LEU A 96 -2.97 -18.58 -10.60
C LEU A 96 -3.40 -20.07 -10.64
N GLU A 97 -3.22 -20.80 -9.54
CA GLU A 97 -3.68 -22.20 -9.42
C GLU A 97 -5.20 -22.33 -9.52
N ARG A 98 -5.96 -21.32 -9.08
CA ARG A 98 -7.42 -21.25 -9.18
C ARG A 98 -7.92 -20.72 -10.53
N GLU A 99 -7.02 -20.52 -11.50
CA GLU A 99 -7.32 -19.89 -12.80
C GLU A 99 -7.98 -18.51 -12.67
N GLN A 100 -7.80 -17.84 -11.52
CA GLN A 100 -8.28 -16.49 -11.32
C GLN A 100 -7.33 -15.53 -12.03
N PRO A 101 -7.83 -14.66 -12.92
CA PRO A 101 -6.98 -13.69 -13.59
C PRO A 101 -6.34 -12.75 -12.58
N LEU A 102 -5.04 -12.52 -12.74
CA LEU A 102 -4.30 -11.46 -12.05
C LEU A 102 -4.03 -10.35 -13.06
N SER A 103 -4.67 -9.20 -12.85
CA SER A 103 -4.47 -8.05 -13.73
C SER A 103 -3.11 -7.41 -13.50
N PHE A 104 -2.65 -6.63 -14.49
CA PHE A 104 -1.41 -5.87 -14.37
C PHE A 104 -1.44 -4.89 -13.20
N LEU A 105 -2.60 -4.27 -12.91
CA LEU A 105 -2.76 -3.35 -11.78
C LEU A 105 -2.52 -4.06 -10.44
N GLU A 106 -3.15 -5.22 -10.27
CA GLU A 106 -3.01 -6.05 -9.07
C GLU A 106 -1.56 -6.54 -8.88
N PHE A 107 -0.89 -6.91 -9.97
CA PHE A 107 0.52 -7.29 -9.91
C PHE A 107 1.44 -6.13 -9.50
N ASN A 108 1.13 -4.90 -9.92
CA ASN A 108 1.91 -3.71 -9.53
C ASN A 108 1.65 -3.28 -8.08
N TYR A 109 0.56 -3.71 -7.45
CA TYR A 109 0.23 -3.34 -6.07
C TYR A 109 1.35 -3.69 -5.08
N MET A 110 1.95 -4.88 -5.21
CA MET A 110 3.07 -5.31 -4.38
C MET A 110 4.28 -4.36 -4.50
N ILE A 111 4.53 -3.87 -5.72
CA ILE A 111 5.64 -2.97 -6.01
C ILE A 111 5.37 -1.60 -5.36
N LEU A 112 4.12 -1.13 -5.41
CA LEU A 112 3.72 0.14 -4.78
C LEU A 112 3.80 0.06 -3.25
N GLN A 113 3.43 -1.06 -2.63
CA GLN A 113 3.59 -1.25 -1.18
C GLN A 113 5.06 -1.30 -0.76
N ALA A 114 5.91 -1.99 -1.53
CA ALA A 114 7.36 -1.95 -1.30
C ALA A 114 7.93 -0.52 -1.44
N TYR A 115 7.40 0.26 -2.39
CA TYR A 115 7.74 1.67 -2.57
C TYR A 115 7.32 2.51 -1.37
N ASP A 116 6.12 2.29 -0.83
CA ASP A 116 5.62 2.99 0.36
C ASP A 116 6.55 2.78 1.56
N PHE A 117 7.00 1.54 1.82
CA PHE A 117 7.89 1.29 2.95
C PHE A 117 9.25 2.01 2.78
N MET A 118 9.76 2.05 1.56
CA MET A 118 10.99 2.74 1.22
C MET A 118 10.85 4.27 1.37
N GLU A 119 9.74 4.87 0.93
CA GLU A 119 9.47 6.29 1.14
C GLU A 119 9.23 6.63 2.62
N LEU A 120 8.54 5.76 3.37
CA LEU A 120 8.38 5.90 4.81
C LEU A 120 9.71 5.83 5.56
N ASN A 121 10.63 4.97 5.13
CA ASN A 121 11.98 4.93 5.66
C ASN A 121 12.72 6.24 5.37
N ARG A 122 12.71 6.72 4.12
CA ARG A 122 13.38 7.96 3.72
C ARG A 122 12.84 9.21 4.43
N ARG A 123 11.51 9.33 4.54
CA ARG A 123 10.84 10.54 5.06
C ARG A 123 10.71 10.55 6.57
N ARG A 124 10.59 9.38 7.20
CA ARG A 124 10.22 9.26 8.63
C ARG A 124 11.08 8.27 9.41
N GLY A 125 12.10 7.66 8.80
CA GLY A 125 12.94 6.67 9.46
C GLY A 125 12.18 5.41 9.87
N CYS A 126 11.10 5.06 9.17
CA CYS A 126 10.35 3.84 9.43
C CYS A 126 11.24 2.60 9.21
N ILE A 127 11.36 1.75 10.22
CA ILE A 127 12.19 0.52 10.18
C ILE A 127 11.37 -0.76 10.37
N LEU A 128 10.07 -0.64 10.64
CA LEU A 128 9.19 -1.76 10.91
C LEU A 128 7.81 -1.47 10.33
N GLN A 129 7.31 -2.40 9.52
CA GLN A 129 5.94 -2.41 9.02
C GLN A 129 5.19 -3.60 9.65
N MET A 130 3.93 -3.38 10.00
CA MET A 130 3.05 -4.39 10.57
C MET A 130 1.77 -4.47 9.75
N GLY A 131 1.25 -5.68 9.55
CA GLY A 131 0.02 -5.93 8.79
C GLY A 131 -0.57 -7.28 9.14
N GLY A 132 -1.70 -7.62 8.52
CA GLY A 132 -2.29 -8.96 8.61
C GLY A 132 -1.38 -10.02 7.97
N SER A 133 -1.66 -11.30 8.20
CA SER A 133 -0.89 -12.41 7.63
C SER A 133 -0.92 -12.43 6.09
N ASP A 134 -1.99 -11.91 5.50
CA ASP A 134 -2.17 -11.72 4.05
C ASP A 134 -1.21 -10.68 3.45
N GLN A 135 -0.60 -9.82 4.27
CA GLN A 135 0.33 -8.78 3.84
C GLN A 135 1.80 -9.23 3.84
N TRP A 136 2.10 -10.47 4.23
CA TRP A 136 3.48 -10.94 4.40
C TRP A 136 4.34 -10.87 3.12
N GLY A 137 3.72 -11.04 1.95
CA GLY A 137 4.42 -11.01 0.67
C GLY A 137 4.68 -9.62 0.11
N ASN A 138 3.99 -8.61 0.63
CA ASN A 138 4.02 -7.22 0.14
C ASN A 138 5.13 -6.43 0.84
#